data_AF-A0A7M1LK68-F1
#
_entry.id   AF-A0A7M1LK68-F1
#
_cell.length_a   1.000
_cell.length_b   1.000
_cell.length_c   1.000
_cell.angle_alpha   90.00
_cell.angle_beta   90.00
_cell.angle_gamma   90.00
#
_symmetry.space_group_name_H-M   'P 1'
#
loop_
_entity.id
_entity.type
_entity.pdbx_description
1 polymer ?
#
loop_
_entity_poly.entity_id
_entity_poly.type
_entity_poly.pdbx_seq_one_letter_code
_entity_poly.pdbx_strand_id
1 'polypeptide(L)' 'MKVYLILVISFILTGCASKEKVIYKDILIPTKCDAKMPLKPANNGDFESHKAKMIYYMECENTLKFCLGIKDD' A
#
# COMPACT_ATOMS: atom_id res chain seq x y z
N MET A 1 -42.59 35.66 -19.84
CA MET A 1 -42.63 34.30 -19.24
C MET A 1 -41.68 33.31 -19.92
N LYS A 2 -41.66 33.21 -21.26
CA LYS A 2 -40.82 32.25 -22.00
C LYS A 2 -39.30 32.38 -21.77
N VAL A 3 -38.80 33.61 -21.68
CA VAL A 3 -37.36 33.91 -21.49
C VAL A 3 -36.85 33.52 -20.09
N TYR A 4 -37.67 33.70 -19.05
CA TYR A 4 -37.33 33.30 -17.68
C TYR A 4 -37.17 31.79 -17.54
N LEU A 5 -38.01 31.01 -18.23
CA LEU A 5 -37.93 29.55 -18.22
C LEU A 5 -36.60 29.05 -18.80
N ILE A 6 -36.13 29.67 -19.89
CA ILE A 6 -34.88 29.30 -20.57
C ILE A 6 -33.66 29.59 -19.67
N LEU A 7 -33.69 30.70 -18.94
CA LEU A 7 -32.65 31.09 -17.99
C LEU A 7 -32.52 30.09 -16.83
N VAL A 8 -33.66 29.67 -16.27
CA VAL A 8 -33.70 28.66 -15.19
C VAL A 8 -33.16 27.32 -15.69
N ILE A 9 -33.56 26.88 -16.89
CA ILE A 9 -33.08 25.64 -17.50
C ILE A 9 -31.57 25.68 -17.76
N SER A 10 -31.05 26.81 -18.24
CA SER A 10 -29.61 26.99 -18.47
C SER A 10 -28.80 26.91 -17.17
N PHE A 11 -29.34 27.38 -16.05
CA PHE A 11 -28.63 27.36 -14.77
C PHE A 11 -28.51 25.95 -14.19
N ILE A 12 -29.56 25.13 -14.34
CA ILE A 12 -29.61 23.75 -13.85
C ILE A 12 -28.60 22.85 -14.60
N LEU A 13 -28.31 23.14 -15.86
CA LEU A 13 -27.40 22.34 -16.70
C LEU A 13 -25.91 22.64 -16.49
N THR A 14 -25.54 23.66 -15.71
CA THR A 14 -24.12 24.02 -15.48
C THR A 14 -23.39 23.07 -14.52
N GLY A 15 -24.11 22.28 -13.71
CA GLY A 15 -23.51 21.40 -12.68
C GLY A 15 -22.65 20.25 -13.23
N CYS A 16 -22.81 19.85 -14.49
CA CYS A 16 -22.06 18.73 -15.08
C CYS A 16 -20.79 19.15 -15.85
N ALA A 17 -20.51 20.46 -15.96
CA ALA A 17 -19.34 20.97 -16.66
C ALA A 17 -18.06 20.93 -15.81
N SER A 18 -18.19 20.84 -14.48
CA SER A 18 -17.05 20.69 -13.57
C SER A 18 -16.58 19.24 -13.56
N LYS A 19 -15.98 18.80 -14.67
CA LYS A 19 -15.21 17.54 -14.67
C LYS A 19 -13.96 17.78 -13.84
N GLU A 20 -13.96 17.32 -12.58
CA GLU A 20 -12.73 17.21 -11.81
C GLU A 20 -11.69 16.49 -12.67
N LYS A 21 -10.49 17.06 -12.75
CA LYS A 21 -9.38 16.44 -13.48
C LYS A 21 -9.06 15.13 -12.77
N VAL A 22 -9.25 14.01 -13.46
CA VAL A 22 -8.82 12.69 -12.96
C VAL A 22 -7.30 12.73 -12.82
N ILE A 23 -6.82 12.84 -11.58
CA ILE A 23 -5.39 12.81 -11.27
C ILE A 23 -4.97 11.35 -11.27
N TYR A 24 -4.42 10.88 -12.40
CA TYR A 24 -3.74 9.60 -12.44
C TYR A 24 -2.46 9.71 -11.62
N LYS A 25 -2.34 8.85 -10.61
CA LYS A 25 -1.11 8.67 -9.84
C LYS A 25 -0.43 7.41 -10.34
N ASP A 26 0.87 7.50 -10.60
CA ASP A 26 1.66 6.32 -10.90
C ASP A 26 1.71 5.42 -9.67
N ILE A 27 1.25 4.19 -9.84
CA ILE A 27 1.33 3.16 -8.80
C ILE A 27 2.70 2.50 -8.96
N LEU A 28 3.64 2.87 -8.10
CA LEU A 28 4.93 2.19 -8.04
C LEU A 28 4.71 0.75 -7.57
N ILE A 29 5.03 -0.21 -8.44
CA ILE A 29 5.01 -1.62 -8.08
C ILE A 29 6.29 -1.92 -7.31
N PRO A 30 6.23 -2.50 -6.11
CA PRO A 30 7.44 -2.85 -5.37
C PRO A 30 8.24 -3.86 -6.18
N THR A 31 9.53 -3.57 -6.39
CA THR A 31 10.46 -4.54 -6.97
C THR A 31 10.78 -5.62 -5.94
N LYS A 32 11.03 -6.83 -6.42
CA LYS A 32 11.44 -7.93 -5.53
C LYS A 32 12.79 -7.59 -4.92
N CYS A 33 12.92 -7.80 -3.62
CA CYS A 33 14.22 -7.79 -2.96
C CYS A 33 14.96 -9.10 -3.27
N ASP A 34 16.26 -9.03 -3.54
CA ASP A 34 17.10 -10.19 -3.86
C ASP A 34 17.44 -11.06 -2.62
N ALA A 35 16.75 -10.84 -1.50
CA ALA A 35 16.96 -11.62 -0.29
C ALA A 35 16.07 -12.87 -0.25
N LYS A 36 16.65 -13.99 0.18
CA LYS A 36 15.92 -15.24 0.36
C LYS A 36 15.24 -15.27 1.72
N MET A 37 13.93 -15.50 1.74
CA MET A 37 13.19 -15.68 2.99
C MET A 37 13.63 -16.96 3.71
N PRO A 38 13.96 -16.90 5.02
CA PRO A 38 14.28 -18.10 5.79
C PRO A 38 13.08 -19.04 5.90
N LEU A 39 13.33 -20.32 6.18
CA LEU A 39 12.26 -21.31 6.36
C LEU A 39 11.66 -21.17 7.76
N LYS A 40 10.34 -21.02 7.83
CA LYS A 40 9.63 -20.90 9.11
C LYS A 40 9.70 -22.21 9.89
N PRO A 41 10.23 -22.21 11.13
CA PRO A 41 10.30 -23.42 11.94
C PRO A 41 8.91 -23.88 12.40
N ALA A 42 8.74 -25.19 12.53
CA ALA A 42 7.53 -25.81 13.04
C ALA A 42 7.31 -25.48 14.53
N ASN A 43 6.05 -25.46 14.96
CA ASN A 43 5.70 -25.26 16.37
C ASN A 43 5.36 -26.59 17.02
N ASN A 44 6.20 -27.04 17.96
CA ASN A 44 5.93 -28.27 18.71
C ASN A 44 5.40 -27.99 20.11
N GLY A 45 5.34 -26.72 20.54
CA GLY A 45 4.88 -26.31 21.87
C GLY A 45 5.99 -26.31 22.93
N ASP A 46 7.16 -26.84 22.59
CA ASP A 46 8.34 -26.85 23.47
C ASP A 46 9.09 -25.53 23.44
N PHE A 47 9.83 -25.24 24.51
CA PHE A 47 10.65 -24.03 24.64
C PHE A 47 11.62 -23.85 23.47
N GLU A 48 12.30 -24.91 23.03
CA GLU A 48 13.24 -24.84 21.90
C GLU A 48 12.54 -24.49 20.58
N SER A 49 11.30 -24.97 20.37
CA SER A 49 10.51 -24.60 19.19
C SER A 49 10.10 -23.13 19.20
N HIS A 50 9.81 -22.58 20.39
CA HIS A 50 9.53 -21.14 20.55
C HIS A 50 10.79 -20.29 20.37
N LYS A 51 11.93 -20.73 20.90
CA LYS A 51 13.23 -20.07 20.71
C LYS A 51 13.63 -20.04 19.23
N ALA A 52 13.48 -21.15 18.51
CA ALA A 52 13.74 -21.21 17.07
C ALA A 52 12.87 -20.22 16.28
N LYS A 53 11.59 -20.05 16.65
CA LYS A 53 10.72 -19.04 16.05
C LYS A 53 11.17 -17.61 16.33
N MET A 54 11.62 -17.32 17.55
CA MET A 54 12.12 -15.99 17.89
C MET A 54 13.34 -15.63 17.05
N ILE A 55 14.27 -16.58 16.86
CA ILE A 55 15.43 -16.42 15.98
C ILE A 55 14.97 -16.19 14.53
N TYR A 56 14.03 -16.99 14.03
CA TYR A 56 13.45 -16.81 12.70
C TYR A 56 12.88 -15.40 12.48
N TYR A 57 12.13 -14.86 13.45
CA TYR A 57 11.56 -13.52 13.32
C TYR A 57 12.64 -12.43 13.32
N MET A 58 13.69 -12.59 14.14
CA MET A 58 14.85 -11.70 14.13
C MET A 58 15.58 -11.71 12.78
N GLU A 59 15.76 -12.88 12.17
CA GLU A 59 16.35 -13.01 10.83
C GLU A 59 15.48 -12.36 9.75
N CYS A 60 14.15 -12.50 9.83
CA CYS A 60 13.22 -11.81 8.94
C CYS A 60 13.35 -10.29 9.05
N GLU A 61 13.47 -9.74 10.27
CA GLU A 61 13.63 -8.31 10.48
C GLU A 61 14.94 -7.79 9.89
N ASN A 62 16.05 -8.50 10.12
CA ASN A 62 17.35 -8.14 9.54
C ASN A 62 17.32 -8.18 8.01
N THR A 63 16.66 -9.20 7.45
CA THR A 63 16.47 -9.32 6.00
C THR A 63 15.64 -8.16 5.44
N LEU A 64 14.59 -7.77 6.16
CA LEU A 64 13.75 -6.63 5.78
C LEU A 64 14.54 -5.32 5.81
N LYS A 65 15.36 -5.09 6.85
CA LYS A 65 16.23 -3.91 6.94
C LYS A 65 17.20 -3.82 5.77
N PHE A 66 17.78 -4.95 5.37
CA PHE A 66 18.62 -5.03 4.16
C PHE A 66 17.83 -4.62 2.91
N CYS A 67 16.62 -5.14 2.72
CA CYS A 67 15.78 -4.80 1.57
C CYS A 67 15.37 -3.32 1.54
N LEU A 68 15.22 -2.70 2.71
CA LEU A 68 14.88 -1.28 2.83
C LEU A 68 16.11 -0.35 2.79
N GLY A 69 17.33 -0.91 2.80
CA GLY A 69 18.58 -0.12 2.85
C GLY A 69 18.77 0.62 4.18
N ILE A 70 18.10 0.20 5.25
CA ILE A 70 18.23 0.79 6.59
C ILE A 70 19.50 0.22 7.22
N LYS A 71 20.43 1.09 7.60
CA LYS A 71 21.64 0.71 8.35
C LYS A 71 21.36 0.86 9.84
N ASP A 72 21.82 -0.11 10.63
CA ASP A 72 21.86 0.01 12.09
C ASP A 72 23.11 0.85 12.43
N ASP A 73 22.89 2.07 12.93
CA ASP A 73 23.95 3.02 13.36
C ASP A 73 24.61 2.60 14.68
#